data_AF-Q5H7Z7-F1
#
_entry.id   AF-Q5H7Z7-F1
#
_cell.length_a   1.000
_cell.length_b   1.000
_cell.length_c   1.000
_cell.angle_alpha   90.00
_cell.angle_beta   90.00
_cell.angle_gamma   90.00
#
_symmetry.space_group_name_H-M   'P 1'
#
loop_
_entity.id
_entity.type
_entity.pdbx_description
1 polymer ?
#
loop_
_entity_poly.entity_id
_entity_poly.type
_entity_poly.pdbx_seq_one_letter_code
_entity_poly.pdbx_strand_id
1 'polypeptide(L)'
;MKKGRIKRNIATICIFLATLSISLLTNFSPAKINNFTDLMSASLSFSSIATALFFSCFSLIPAFTNSQLVKKLKQLKWDYKVMDKLMHSSLIFLISSIFSFIELFFCSTDNSRLSQIVTAIWISTTITGLFNTVFLVLLLIKLFDLATDE
;
A
#
# COMPACT_ATOMS: atom_id res chain seq x y z
N MET A 1 -5.90 -23.20 -2.78
CA MET A 1 -5.74 -21.79 -3.24
C MET A 1 -5.37 -20.77 -2.15
N LYS A 2 -5.86 -20.83 -0.91
CA LYS A 2 -5.59 -19.79 0.14
C LYS A 2 -4.13 -19.70 0.63
N LYS A 3 -3.43 -20.83 0.80
CA LYS A 3 -2.05 -20.86 1.34
C LYS A 3 -1.00 -20.16 0.44
N GLY A 4 -1.21 -20.17 -0.88
CA GLY A 4 -0.30 -19.54 -1.84
C GLY A 4 -0.37 -18.01 -1.83
N ARG A 5 -1.55 -17.42 -1.59
CA ARG A 5 -1.74 -15.96 -1.48
C ARG A 5 -1.05 -15.41 -0.24
N ILE A 6 -1.21 -16.08 0.90
CA ILE A 6 -0.60 -15.67 2.18
C ILE A 6 0.92 -15.70 2.10
N LYS A 7 1.53 -16.77 1.57
CA LYS A 7 2.99 -16.84 1.40
C LYS A 7 3.57 -15.71 0.53
N ARG A 8 2.82 -15.21 -0.46
CA ARG A 8 3.27 -14.11 -1.35
C ARG A 8 3.22 -12.72 -0.72
N ASN A 9 2.36 -12.54 0.28
CA ASN A 9 2.16 -11.27 0.98
C ASN A 9 2.69 -11.31 2.42
N ILE A 10 3.42 -12.36 2.80
CA ILE A 10 3.91 -12.52 4.18
C ILE A 10 4.84 -11.37 4.59
N ALA A 11 5.69 -10.90 3.68
CA ALA A 11 6.58 -9.75 3.93
C ALA A 11 5.76 -8.49 4.24
N THR A 12 4.72 -8.22 3.45
CA THR A 12 3.79 -7.09 3.67
C THR A 12 3.10 -7.20 5.02
N ILE A 13 2.62 -8.39 5.39
CA ILE A 13 1.95 -8.64 6.67
C ILE A 13 2.93 -8.46 7.84
N CYS A 14 4.17 -8.95 7.72
CA CYS A 14 5.20 -8.77 8.72
C CYS A 14 5.54 -7.29 8.93
N ILE A 15 5.65 -6.51 7.86
CA ILE A 15 5.92 -5.06 7.95
C ILE A 15 4.76 -4.33 8.60
N PHE A 16 3.52 -4.69 8.26
CA PHE A 16 2.34 -4.16 8.92
C PHE A 16 2.37 -4.44 10.43
N LEU A 17 2.55 -5.70 10.83
CA LEU A 17 2.57 -6.08 12.24
C LEU A 17 3.75 -5.44 13.00
N ALA A 18 4.92 -5.35 12.38
CA ALA A 18 6.10 -4.72 12.98
C ALA A 18 5.87 -3.23 13.21
N THR A 19 5.41 -2.51 12.18
CA THR A 19 5.14 -1.06 12.27
C THR A 19 4.01 -0.76 13.25
N LEU A 20 2.96 -1.57 13.28
CA LEU A 20 1.86 -1.44 14.24
C LEU A 20 2.34 -1.66 15.67
N SER A 21 3.13 -2.71 15.91
CA SER A 21 3.68 -3.00 17.24
C SER A 21 4.61 -1.88 17.73
N ILE A 22 5.51 -1.39 16.87
CA ILE A 22 6.41 -0.27 17.20
C ILE A 22 5.61 0.99 17.52
N SER A 23 4.57 1.31 16.72
CA SER A 23 3.74 2.50 16.91
C SER A 23 2.95 2.45 18.22
N LEU A 24 2.43 1.26 18.59
CA LEU A 24 1.74 1.06 19.87
C LEU A 24 2.70 1.13 21.06
N LEU A 25 3.87 0.48 20.98
CA LEU A 25 4.87 0.48 22.06
C LEU A 25 5.40 1.89 22.38
N THR A 26 5.52 2.74 21.37
CA THR A 26 6.00 4.11 21.50
C THR A 26 4.89 5.11 21.87
N ASN A 27 3.63 4.65 21.95
CA ASN A 27 2.44 5.47 22.15
C ASN A 27 2.44 6.70 21.23
N PHE A 28 2.59 6.46 19.92
CA PHE A 28 2.51 7.54 18.94
C PHE A 28 1.11 8.15 18.94
N SER A 29 1.04 9.47 18.96
CA SER A 29 -0.19 10.26 18.97
C SER A 29 -0.03 11.47 18.06
N PRO A 30 -1.12 12.13 17.65
CA PRO A 30 -1.08 13.38 16.89
C PRO A 30 -0.19 14.44 17.53
N ALA A 31 -0.20 14.54 18.87
CA ALA A 31 0.61 15.49 19.64
C ALA A 31 2.13 15.33 19.49
N LYS A 32 2.60 14.17 19.04
CA LYS A 32 4.03 13.92 18.79
C LYS A 32 4.44 14.19 17.35
N ILE A 33 3.50 14.51 16.47
CA ILE A 33 3.73 14.73 15.05
C ILE A 33 3.66 16.23 14.75
N ASN A 34 4.81 16.82 14.45
CA ASN A 34 4.84 18.19 13.93
C ASN A 34 4.10 18.26 12.60
N ASN A 35 3.25 19.27 12.42
CA ASN A 35 2.42 19.47 11.23
C ASN A 35 1.47 18.29 10.93
N PHE A 36 0.88 17.72 11.98
CA PHE A 36 -0.03 16.58 11.88
C PHE A 36 -1.12 16.72 10.81
N THR A 37 -1.82 17.85 10.78
CA THR A 37 -2.92 18.10 9.83
C THR A 37 -2.45 18.14 8.37
N ASP A 38 -1.29 18.73 8.10
CA ASP A 38 -0.70 18.76 6.76
C ASP A 38 -0.28 17.35 6.34
N LEU A 39 0.30 16.58 7.26
CA LEU A 39 0.70 15.20 7.02
C LEU A 39 -0.50 14.30 6.74
N MET A 40 -1.61 14.45 7.46
CA MET A 40 -2.86 13.72 7.20
C MET A 40 -3.41 14.07 5.81
N SER A 41 -3.46 15.36 5.47
CA SER A 41 -3.97 15.83 4.18
C SER A 41 -3.13 15.34 3.00
N ALA A 42 -1.80 15.34 3.17
CA ALA A 42 -0.86 14.79 2.19
C ALA A 42 -1.01 13.27 2.07
N SER A 43 -1.10 12.55 3.19
CA SER A 43 -1.32 11.10 3.23
C SER A 43 -2.62 10.71 2.53
N LEU A 44 -3.72 11.43 2.82
CA LEU A 44 -5.02 11.20 2.21
C LEU A 44 -4.92 11.37 0.68
N SER A 45 -4.34 12.49 0.23
CA SER A 45 -4.18 12.80 -1.19
C SER A 45 -3.31 11.75 -1.90
N PHE A 46 -2.17 11.38 -1.31
CA PHE A 46 -1.27 10.37 -1.86
C PHE A 46 -1.96 9.00 -1.95
N SER A 47 -2.63 8.57 -0.90
CA SER A 47 -3.36 7.30 -0.85
C SER A 47 -4.47 7.23 -1.89
N SER A 48 -5.21 8.31 -2.11
CA SER A 48 -6.23 8.39 -3.16
C SER A 48 -5.63 8.29 -4.56
N ILE A 49 -4.54 9.02 -4.84
CA ILE A 49 -3.84 8.98 -6.13
C ILE A 49 -3.27 7.57 -6.39
N ALA A 50 -2.58 6.99 -5.40
CA ALA A 50 -2.02 5.65 -5.51
C ALA A 50 -3.10 4.60 -5.77
N THR A 51 -4.23 4.69 -5.08
CA THR A 51 -5.39 3.79 -5.29
C THR A 51 -5.92 3.91 -6.72
N ALA A 52 -6.14 5.12 -7.21
CA ALA A 52 -6.62 5.36 -8.57
C ALA A 52 -5.65 4.83 -9.63
N LEU A 53 -4.35 5.08 -9.46
CA LEU A 53 -3.31 4.58 -10.35
C LEU A 53 -3.27 3.05 -10.38
N PHE A 54 -3.27 2.39 -9.23
CA PHE A 54 -3.23 0.93 -9.18
C PHE A 54 -4.49 0.29 -9.75
N PHE A 55 -5.67 0.88 -9.52
CA PHE A 55 -6.91 0.43 -10.15
C PHE A 55 -6.88 0.61 -11.67
N SER A 56 -6.34 1.74 -12.16
CA SER A 56 -6.15 1.98 -13.58
C SER A 56 -5.22 0.93 -14.19
N CYS A 57 -4.05 0.70 -13.58
CA CYS A 57 -3.12 -0.36 -14.03
C CYS A 57 -3.79 -1.74 -14.02
N PHE A 58 -4.55 -2.07 -12.97
CA PHE A 58 -5.29 -3.33 -12.87
C PHE A 58 -6.30 -3.50 -14.02
N SER A 59 -7.00 -2.43 -14.40
CA SER A 59 -7.95 -2.45 -15.52
C SER A 59 -7.26 -2.54 -16.89
N LEU A 60 -6.08 -1.93 -17.04
CA LEU A 60 -5.35 -1.90 -18.31
C LEU A 60 -4.63 -3.22 -18.64
N ILE A 61 -4.15 -3.97 -17.65
CA ILE A 61 -3.46 -5.27 -17.87
C ILE A 61 -4.27 -6.23 -18.77
N PRO A 62 -5.57 -6.51 -18.52
CA PRO A 62 -6.36 -7.37 -19.39
C PRO A 62 -6.72 -6.73 -20.74
N ALA A 63 -6.78 -5.39 -20.81
CA ALA A 63 -7.13 -4.66 -22.03
C ALA A 63 -6.00 -4.68 -23.08
N PHE A 64 -4.74 -4.73 -22.66
CA PHE A 64 -3.57 -4.79 -23.55
C PHE A 64 -3.12 -6.23 -23.87
N THR A 65 -4.05 -7.12 -24.22
CA THR A 65 -3.77 -8.52 -24.63
C THR A 65 -2.76 -8.66 -25.77
N ASN A 66 -2.57 -7.61 -26.57
CA ASN A 66 -1.67 -7.61 -27.72
C ASN A 66 -0.26 -7.05 -27.46
N SER A 67 0.02 -6.46 -26.29
CA SER A 67 1.38 -5.99 -25.99
C SER A 67 2.32 -7.18 -25.74
N GLN A 68 3.57 -7.09 -26.22
CA GLN A 68 4.59 -8.12 -25.97
C GLN A 68 4.79 -8.37 -24.46
N LEU A 69 4.67 -7.31 -23.65
CA LEU A 69 4.80 -7.36 -22.19
C LEU A 69 3.68 -8.19 -21.55
N VAL A 70 2.41 -8.02 -21.96
CA VAL A 70 1.27 -8.80 -21.45
C VAL A 70 1.31 -10.26 -21.93
N LYS A 71 1.78 -10.51 -23.15
CA LYS A 71 1.99 -11.87 -23.67
C LYS A 71 3.08 -12.61 -22.87
N LYS A 72 4.22 -11.96 -22.59
CA LYS A 72 5.28 -12.51 -21.72
C LYS A 72 4.82 -12.71 -20.28
N LEU A 73 4.02 -11.78 -19.72
CA LEU A 73 3.41 -11.91 -18.38
C LEU A 73 2.49 -13.13 -18.25
N LYS A 74 1.68 -13.39 -19.28
CA LYS A 74 0.80 -14.58 -19.35
C LYS A 74 1.61 -15.86 -19.54
N GLN A 75 2.65 -15.84 -20.38
CA GLN A 75 3.55 -17.00 -20.58
C GLN A 75 4.30 -17.39 -19.30
N LEU A 76 4.80 -16.40 -18.55
CA LEU A 76 5.47 -16.61 -17.27
C LEU A 76 4.51 -16.98 -16.13
N LYS A 77 3.18 -16.92 -16.35
CA LYS A 77 2.15 -17.00 -15.30
C LYS A 77 2.44 -16.04 -14.14
N TRP A 78 2.87 -14.81 -14.45
CA TRP A 78 3.11 -13.76 -13.46
C TRP A 78 2.02 -12.69 -13.47
N ASP A 79 1.18 -12.67 -14.50
CA ASP A 79 -0.03 -11.86 -14.60
C ASP A 79 -0.89 -11.90 -13.32
N TYR A 80 -1.21 -13.10 -12.82
CA TYR A 80 -2.00 -13.23 -11.60
C TYR A 80 -1.26 -12.72 -10.35
N LYS A 81 0.08 -12.73 -10.33
CA LYS A 81 0.86 -12.23 -9.18
C LYS A 81 0.86 -10.71 -9.15
N VAL A 82 1.04 -10.08 -10.31
CA VAL A 82 1.01 -8.62 -10.44
C VAL A 82 -0.37 -8.09 -10.13
N MET A 83 -1.42 -8.71 -10.70
CA MET A 83 -2.80 -8.31 -10.45
C MET A 83 -3.21 -8.47 -8.98
N ASP A 84 -2.82 -9.57 -8.32
CA ASP A 84 -3.08 -9.80 -6.88
C ASP A 84 -2.34 -8.78 -5.99
N LYS A 85 -1.11 -8.41 -6.36
CA LYS A 85 -0.31 -7.37 -5.67
C LYS A 85 -0.89 -5.97 -5.86
N LEU A 86 -1.31 -5.62 -7.08
CA LEU A 86 -1.98 -4.35 -7.38
C LEU A 86 -3.26 -4.22 -6.54
N MET A 87 -4.13 -5.23 -6.61
CA MET A 87 -5.38 -5.25 -5.85
C MET A 87 -5.15 -5.13 -4.33
N HIS A 88 -4.18 -5.87 -3.79
CA HIS A 88 -3.84 -5.80 -2.38
C HIS A 88 -3.29 -4.42 -1.97
N SER A 89 -2.47 -3.80 -2.82
CA SER A 89 -1.92 -2.46 -2.58
C SER A 89 -3.01 -1.40 -2.63
N SER A 90 -3.94 -1.48 -3.60
CA SER A 90 -5.10 -0.59 -3.67
C SER A 90 -5.97 -0.68 -2.42
N LEU A 91 -6.20 -1.88 -1.89
CA LEU A 91 -6.96 -2.05 -0.64
C LEU A 91 -6.25 -1.43 0.56
N ILE A 92 -4.92 -1.59 0.66
CA ILE A 92 -4.15 -0.99 1.76
C ILE A 92 -4.21 0.54 1.70
N PHE A 93 -4.05 1.14 0.52
CA PHE A 93 -4.16 2.59 0.36
C PHE A 93 -5.57 3.10 0.56
N LEU A 94 -6.60 2.36 0.16
CA LEU A 94 -7.98 2.69 0.49
C LEU A 94 -8.18 2.74 2.02
N ILE A 95 -7.71 1.72 2.74
CA ILE A 95 -7.78 1.70 4.21
C ILE A 95 -6.98 2.87 4.80
N SER A 96 -5.77 3.14 4.33
CA SER A 96 -4.96 4.31 4.76
C SER A 96 -5.70 5.63 4.52
N SER A 97 -6.41 5.79 3.40
CA SER A 97 -7.20 7.00 3.13
C SER A 97 -8.37 7.18 4.10
N ILE A 98 -9.05 6.09 4.47
CA ILE A 98 -10.13 6.10 5.47
C ILE A 98 -9.58 6.51 6.83
N PHE A 99 -8.45 5.92 7.25
CA PHE A 99 -7.82 6.28 8.52
C PHE A 99 -7.27 7.71 8.52
N SER A 100 -6.68 8.17 7.41
CA SER A 100 -6.25 9.57 7.27
C SER A 100 -7.43 10.53 7.40
N PHE A 101 -8.59 10.18 6.85
CA PHE A 101 -9.81 10.97 6.97
C PHE A 101 -10.35 10.98 8.41
N ILE A 102 -10.36 9.84 9.09
CA ILE A 102 -10.74 9.75 10.51
C ILE A 102 -9.80 10.59 11.38
N GLU A 103 -8.50 10.59 11.06
CA GLU A 103 -7.49 11.35 11.80
C GLU A 103 -7.68 12.87 11.72
N LEU A 104 -8.26 13.39 10.63
CA LEU A 104 -8.57 14.81 10.51
C LEU A 104 -9.61 15.30 11.52
N PHE A 105 -10.35 14.40 12.17
CA PHE A 105 -11.27 14.77 13.25
C PHE A 105 -10.58 14.90 14.62
N PHE A 106 -9.35 14.43 14.78
CA PHE A 106 -8.56 14.63 15.99
C PHE A 106 -7.79 15.94 15.93
N CYS A 107 -7.69 16.60 17.09
CA CYS A 107 -6.88 17.80 17.22
C CYS A 107 -5.40 17.42 17.33
N SER A 108 -4.50 18.28 16.87
CA SER A 108 -3.06 18.06 16.98
C SER A 108 -2.56 17.93 18.41
N THR A 109 -3.35 18.33 19.42
CA THR A 109 -3.02 18.17 20.84
C THR A 109 -3.57 16.88 21.46
N ASP A 110 -4.33 16.09 20.71
CA ASP A 110 -5.01 14.91 21.27
C ASP A 110 -4.01 13.80 21.64
N ASN A 111 -4.19 13.28 22.85
CA ASN A 111 -3.40 12.19 23.43
C ASN A 111 -4.28 11.07 23.98
N SER A 112 -5.54 11.01 23.55
CA SER A 112 -6.45 9.95 23.97
C SER A 112 -5.98 8.57 23.48
N ARG A 113 -6.29 7.51 24.23
CA ARG A 113 -5.94 6.13 23.82
C ARG A 113 -6.55 5.76 22.47
N LEU A 114 -7.74 6.30 22.18
CA LEU A 114 -8.40 6.07 20.90
C LEU A 114 -7.63 6.73 19.76
N SER A 115 -7.22 7.99 19.93
CA SER A 115 -6.35 8.69 18.97
C SER A 115 -5.04 7.94 18.74
N GLN A 116 -4.37 7.46 19.80
CA GLN A 116 -3.14 6.67 19.67
C GLN A 116 -3.32 5.38 18.84
N ILE A 117 -4.42 4.65 19.04
CA ILE A 117 -4.72 3.44 18.28
C ILE A 117 -4.98 3.76 16.81
N VAL A 118 -5.79 4.80 16.54
CA VAL A 118 -6.08 5.25 15.18
C VAL A 118 -4.79 5.68 14.48
N THR A 119 -3.91 6.41 15.17
CA THR A 119 -2.64 6.90 14.61
C THR A 119 -1.69 5.74 14.33
N ALA A 120 -1.62 4.75 15.23
CA ALA A 120 -0.81 3.56 15.01
C ALA A 120 -1.27 2.75 13.79
N ILE A 121 -2.58 2.58 13.61
CA ILE A 121 -3.13 1.90 12.43
C ILE A 121 -2.88 2.72 11.16
N TRP A 122 -3.06 4.03 11.22
CA TRP A 122 -2.78 4.94 10.11
C TRP A 122 -1.31 4.87 9.67
N ILE A 123 -0.35 5.01 10.61
CA ILE A 123 1.09 4.91 10.32
C ILE A 123 1.40 3.55 9.70
N SER A 124 0.91 2.48 10.31
CA SER A 124 1.19 1.11 9.86
C SER A 124 0.66 0.85 8.46
N THR A 125 -0.57 1.27 8.17
CA THR A 125 -1.17 1.12 6.83
C THR A 125 -0.43 1.95 5.78
N THR A 126 -0.03 3.17 6.11
CA THR A 126 0.68 4.08 5.21
C THR A 126 2.08 3.56 4.87
N ILE A 127 2.87 3.15 5.87
CA ILE A 127 4.21 2.57 5.66
C ILE A 127 4.11 1.27 4.84
N THR A 128 3.13 0.42 5.17
CA THR A 128 2.93 -0.85 4.44
C THR A 128 2.53 -0.59 2.98
N GLY A 129 1.68 0.42 2.73
CA GLY A 129 1.32 0.85 1.38
C GLY A 129 2.54 1.34 0.58
N LEU A 130 3.38 2.18 1.18
CA LEU A 130 4.61 2.66 0.55
C LEU A 130 5.57 1.51 0.24
N PHE A 131 5.79 0.60 1.19
CA PHE A 131 6.63 -0.58 0.97
C PHE A 131 6.13 -1.43 -0.20
N ASN A 132 4.82 -1.68 -0.27
CA ASN A 132 4.24 -2.43 -1.38
C ASN A 132 4.39 -1.71 -2.71
N THR A 133 4.30 -0.37 -2.72
CA THR A 133 4.50 0.43 -3.94
C THR A 133 5.90 0.25 -4.48
N VAL A 134 6.92 0.40 -3.62
CA VAL A 134 8.32 0.19 -4.00
C VAL A 134 8.54 -1.24 -4.52
N PHE A 135 7.99 -2.23 -3.83
CA PHE A 135 8.09 -3.62 -4.27
C PHE A 135 7.43 -3.85 -5.65
N LEU A 136 6.29 -3.21 -5.90
CA LEU A 136 5.57 -3.31 -7.17
C LEU A 136 6.38 -2.67 -8.30
N VAL A 137 6.96 -1.49 -8.07
CA VAL A 137 7.84 -0.81 -9.04
C VAL A 137 9.06 -1.67 -9.36
N LEU A 138 9.75 -2.21 -8.36
CA LEU A 138 10.90 -3.10 -8.58
C LEU A 138 10.51 -4.36 -9.37
N LEU A 139 9.32 -4.91 -9.09
CA LEU A 139 8.81 -6.07 -9.80
C LEU A 139 8.49 -5.74 -11.27
N LEU A 140 7.95 -4.55 -11.54
CA LEU A 140 7.71 -4.07 -12.91
C LEU A 140 9.00 -3.81 -13.68
N ILE A 141 10.01 -3.19 -13.06
CA ILE A 141 11.33 -2.98 -13.66
C ILE A 141 11.95 -4.32 -14.05
N LYS A 142 11.99 -5.27 -13.12
CA LYS A 142 12.55 -6.61 -13.39
C LYS A 142 11.80 -7.35 -14.50
N LEU A 143 10.48 -7.16 -14.60
CA LEU A 143 9.68 -7.70 -15.69
C LEU A 143 9.99 -7.03 -17.03
N PHE A 144 10.28 -5.74 -17.03
CA PHE A 144 10.65 -4.99 -18.23
C PHE A 144 12.01 -5.44 -18.77
N ASP A 145 13.01 -5.58 -17.89
CA ASP A 145 14.34 -6.08 -18.26
C ASP A 145 14.26 -7.47 -18.90
N LEU A 146 13.55 -8.42 -18.26
CA LEU A 146 13.28 -9.75 -18.81
C LEU A 146 12.51 -9.73 -20.15
N ALA A 147 11.76 -8.66 -20.42
CA ALA A 147 11.04 -8.50 -21.67
C ALA A 147 11.92 -7.94 -22.79
N THR A 148 12.98 -7.20 -22.46
CA THR A 148 13.90 -6.53 -23.42
C THR A 148 15.16 -7.35 -23.73
N ASP A 149 15.55 -8.30 -22.87
CA ASP A 149 16.71 -9.18 -23.07
C ASP A 149 16.48 -10.36 -24.08
N GLU A 150 15.39 -10.34 -24.86
CA GLU A 150 15.13 -11.23 -26.01
C GLU A 150 14.77 -10.43 -27.26
#